data_AF-A0A956H9K9-F1
#
_entry.id   AF-A0A956H9K9-F1
#
_cell.length_a   1.000
_cell.length_b   1.000
_cell.length_c   1.000
_cell.angle_alpha   90.00
_cell.angle_beta   90.00
_cell.angle_gamma   90.00
#
_symmetry.space_group_name_H-M   'P 1'
#
loop_
_entity.id
_entity.type
_entity.pdbx_description
1 polymer ?
#
loop_
_entity_poly.entity_id
_entity_poly.type
_entity_poly.pdbx_seq_one_letter_code
_entity_poly.pdbx_strand_id
1 'polypeptide(L)'
;MLLALAGLKGGTGRTTLAVALAAEAHARGRRTLLVDLDPRRDAHAWSLSAGNLAPPTLALSGATGQAERLRALSLGHDLTVIDTPSDPEVLAAVLEVAELALLPCRPSPFDVWATGDAAQACLRARNLSNPRLQFAVIP
;
A
#
# COMPACT_ATOMS: atom_id res chain seq x y z
N MET A 1 0.44 4.80 11.72
CA MET A 1 -0.05 3.52 11.18
C MET A 1 0.41 3.38 9.74
N LEU A 2 1.11 2.29 9.38
CA LEU A 2 1.48 1.95 8.00
C LEU A 2 0.50 0.95 7.38
N LEU A 3 -0.27 1.43 6.40
CA LEU A 3 -1.27 0.67 5.65
C LEU A 3 -0.78 0.39 4.23
N ALA A 4 -0.62 -0.87 3.87
CA ALA A 4 -0.22 -1.27 2.51
C ALA A 4 -1.43 -1.76 1.70
N LEU A 5 -1.54 -1.34 0.45
CA LEU A 5 -2.45 -1.91 -0.52
C LEU A 5 -1.67 -2.97 -1.30
N ALA A 6 -1.83 -4.23 -0.88
CA ALA A 6 -1.01 -5.36 -1.31
C ALA A 6 -1.67 -6.13 -2.47
N GLY A 7 -0.86 -6.66 -3.37
CA GLY A 7 -1.33 -7.57 -4.42
C GLY A 7 -0.22 -7.95 -5.38
N LEU A 8 -0.44 -9.00 -6.16
CA LEU A 8 0.49 -9.48 -7.18
C LEU A 8 -0.10 -9.45 -8.60
N LYS A 9 -1.32 -8.94 -8.74
CA LYS A 9 -2.01 -8.77 -10.01
C LYS A 9 -2.38 -7.30 -10.21
N GLY A 10 -2.19 -6.82 -11.43
CA GLY A 10 -2.59 -5.46 -11.81
C GLY A 10 -4.11 -5.33 -11.94
N GLY A 11 -4.62 -4.13 -11.71
CA GLY A 11 -6.04 -3.82 -11.94
C GLY A 11 -7.04 -4.38 -10.92
N THR A 12 -6.58 -4.76 -9.73
CA THR A 12 -7.46 -5.22 -8.63
C THR A 12 -8.09 -4.08 -7.82
N GLY A 13 -7.69 -2.82 -8.07
CA GLY A 13 -8.22 -1.65 -7.38
C GLY A 13 -7.34 -1.09 -6.25
N ARG A 14 -6.07 -1.54 -6.12
CA ARG A 14 -5.13 -1.05 -5.10
C ARG A 14 -4.97 0.47 -5.09
N THR A 15 -4.57 1.07 -6.21
CA THR A 15 -4.42 2.52 -6.35
C THR A 15 -5.70 3.26 -6.00
N THR A 16 -6.85 2.77 -6.49
CA THR A 16 -8.16 3.36 -6.20
C THR A 16 -8.47 3.33 -4.70
N LEU A 17 -8.22 2.21 -4.02
CA LEU A 17 -8.43 2.10 -2.59
C LEU A 17 -7.42 2.94 -1.80
N ALA A 18 -6.17 3.01 -2.26
CA ALA A 18 -5.12 3.81 -1.65
C ALA A 18 -5.50 5.30 -1.62
N VAL A 19 -5.88 5.87 -2.76
CA VAL A 19 -6.26 7.28 -2.85
C VAL A 19 -7.53 7.56 -2.07
N ALA A 20 -8.53 6.67 -2.11
CA ALA A 20 -9.79 6.85 -1.40
C ALA A 20 -9.59 6.84 0.13
N LEU A 21 -8.85 5.87 0.66
CA LEU A 21 -8.57 5.78 2.10
C LEU A 21 -7.69 6.94 2.58
N ALA A 22 -6.69 7.34 1.80
CA ALA A 22 -5.81 8.45 2.14
C ALA A 22 -6.58 9.79 2.13
N ALA A 23 -7.42 10.02 1.11
CA ALA A 23 -8.26 11.22 1.01
C ALA A 23 -9.24 11.32 2.19
N GLU A 24 -9.94 10.24 2.51
CA GLU A 24 -10.91 10.23 3.61
C GLU A 24 -10.24 10.46 4.96
N ALA A 25 -9.10 9.81 5.22
CA ALA A 25 -8.34 10.04 6.46
C ALA A 25 -7.85 11.49 6.56
N HIS A 26 -7.39 12.07 5.45
CA HIS A 26 -6.97 13.46 5.37
C HIS A 26 -8.13 14.42 5.63
N ALA A 27 -9.29 14.19 5.00
CA ALA A 27 -10.50 14.99 5.19
C ALA A 27 -11.00 14.96 6.64
N ARG A 28 -10.76 13.86 7.37
CA ARG A 28 -11.02 13.73 8.81
C ARG A 28 -9.96 14.37 9.70
N GLY A 29 -9.00 15.11 9.15
CA GLY A 29 -7.95 15.82 9.89
C GLY A 29 -6.82 14.94 10.42
N ARG A 30 -6.71 13.68 9.97
CA ARG A 30 -5.55 12.84 10.34
C ARG A 30 -4.31 13.31 9.58
N ARG A 31 -3.15 13.32 10.24
CA ARG A 31 -1.86 13.52 9.57
C ARG A 31 -1.61 12.33 8.66
N THR A 32 -1.93 12.49 7.39
CA THR A 32 -1.97 11.40 6.42
C THR A 32 -0.90 11.62 5.37
N LEU A 33 -0.18 10.55 5.02
CA LEU A 33 0.79 10.51 3.93
C LEU A 33 0.37 9.43 2.94
N LEU A 34 0.34 9.76 1.65
CA LEU A 34 0.20 8.78 0.57
C LEU A 34 1.57 8.54 -0.06
N VAL A 35 1.98 7.28 -0.18
CA VAL A 35 3.22 6.87 -0.82
C VAL A 35 2.88 6.02 -2.04
N ASP A 36 3.27 6.51 -3.21
CA ASP A 36 3.11 5.83 -4.48
C ASP A 36 4.42 5.12 -4.85
N LEU A 37 4.40 3.80 -4.83
CA LEU A 37 5.53 2.96 -5.25
C LEU A 37 5.33 2.38 -6.65
N ASP A 38 4.18 2.59 -7.30
CA ASP A 38 3.94 2.07 -8.65
C ASP A 38 4.71 2.94 -9.67
N PRO A 39 5.57 2.35 -10.53
CA PRO A 39 6.27 3.09 -11.57
C PRO A 39 5.35 3.89 -12.51
N ARG A 40 4.07 3.51 -12.65
CA ARG A 40 3.07 4.25 -13.44
C ARG A 40 2.61 5.54 -12.78
N ARG A 41 2.76 5.66 -11.46
CA ARG A 41 2.49 6.85 -10.66
C ARG A 41 1.04 7.34 -10.72
N ASP A 42 0.10 6.41 -10.82
CA ASP A 42 -1.33 6.73 -10.94
C ASP A 42 -1.86 7.46 -9.68
N ALA A 43 -1.43 7.05 -8.48
CA ALA A 43 -1.84 7.69 -7.23
C ALA A 43 -1.25 9.10 -7.08
N HIS A 44 0.02 9.27 -7.47
CA HIS A 44 0.66 10.58 -7.50
C HIS A 44 -0.01 11.51 -8.52
N ALA A 45 -0.28 11.03 -9.74
CA ALA A 45 -0.99 11.81 -10.76
C ALA A 45 -2.38 12.25 -10.27
N TRP A 46 -3.12 11.35 -9.61
CA TRP A 46 -4.39 11.69 -8.96
C TRP A 46 -4.20 12.82 -7.93
N SER A 47 -3.18 12.75 -7.08
CA SER A 47 -2.95 13.74 -6.01
C SER A 47 -2.77 15.16 -6.55
N LEU A 48 -2.12 15.31 -7.71
CA LEU A 48 -1.91 16.61 -8.36
C LEU A 48 -3.22 17.22 -8.90
N SER A 49 -4.20 16.37 -9.22
CA SER A 49 -5.51 16.81 -9.74
C SER A 49 -6.58 16.99 -8.66
N ALA A 50 -6.38 16.41 -7.47
CA ALA A 50 -7.39 16.30 -6.43
C ALA A 50 -7.49 17.54 -5.51
N GLY A 51 -6.58 18.52 -5.65
CA GLY A 51 -6.58 19.73 -4.85
C GLY A 51 -6.52 19.44 -3.35
N ASN A 52 -7.40 20.07 -2.56
CA ASN A 52 -7.44 19.90 -1.10
C ASN A 52 -7.92 18.51 -0.64
N LEU A 53 -8.35 17.63 -1.55
CA LEU A 53 -8.70 16.25 -1.20
C LEU A 53 -7.45 15.37 -1.05
N ALA A 54 -6.33 15.74 -1.67
CA ALA A 54 -5.11 14.96 -1.60
C ALA A 54 -4.33 15.26 -0.32
N PRO A 55 -3.97 14.25 0.48
CA PRO A 55 -2.91 14.42 1.46
C PRO A 55 -1.56 14.68 0.77
N PRO A 56 -0.54 15.12 1.53
CA PRO A 56 0.85 15.02 1.10
C PRO A 56 1.12 13.66 0.46
N THR A 57 1.65 13.68 -0.77
CA THR A 57 1.87 12.48 -1.58
C THR A 57 3.32 12.42 -2.06
N LEU A 58 3.95 11.25 -1.94
CA LEU A 58 5.33 11.01 -2.38
C LEU A 58 5.36 9.86 -3.38
N ALA A 59 5.92 10.11 -4.56
CA ALA A 59 6.25 9.07 -5.52
C ALA A 59 7.70 8.61 -5.32
N LEU A 60 7.91 7.32 -5.05
CA LEU A 60 9.23 6.73 -4.88
C LEU A 60 9.52 5.74 -6.01
N SER A 61 10.79 5.42 -6.24
CA SER A 61 11.21 4.46 -7.26
C SER A 61 12.35 3.60 -6.72
N GLY A 62 12.40 2.33 -7.15
CA GLY A 62 13.39 1.34 -6.74
C GLY A 62 12.95 0.47 -5.54
N ALA A 63 13.56 -0.71 -5.39
CA ALA A 63 13.26 -1.65 -4.30
C ALA A 63 14.25 -1.56 -3.12
N THR A 64 15.49 -1.14 -3.38
CA THR A 64 16.58 -1.12 -2.40
C THR A 64 16.37 -0.08 -1.31
N GLY A 65 16.43 -0.50 -0.04
CA GLY A 65 16.31 0.38 1.14
C GLY A 65 14.90 0.92 1.39
N GLN A 66 13.87 0.39 0.71
CA GLN A 66 12.50 0.84 0.87
C GLN A 66 12.00 0.68 2.31
N ALA A 67 12.28 -0.43 2.99
CA ALA A 67 11.78 -0.67 4.35
C ALA A 67 12.18 0.44 5.35
N GLU A 68 13.48 0.75 5.47
CA GLU A 68 13.97 1.80 6.37
C GLU A 68 13.43 3.18 5.99
N ARG A 69 13.40 3.48 4.69
CA ARG A 69 12.86 4.74 4.18
C ARG A 69 11.37 4.89 4.49
N LEU A 70 10.57 3.85 4.27
CA LEU A 70 9.13 3.82 4.55
C LEU A 70 8.86 3.98 6.05
N ARG A 71 9.65 3.34 6.92
CA ARG A 71 9.58 3.56 8.37
C ARG A 71 9.86 5.02 8.71
N ALA A 72 10.94 5.60 8.18
CA ALA A 72 11.29 6.99 8.44
C ALA A 72 10.21 7.97 7.95
N LEU A 73 9.63 7.74 6.75
CA LEU A 73 8.55 8.56 6.20
C LEU A 73 7.25 8.46 7.01
N SER A 74 7.00 7.31 7.64
CA SER A 74 5.83 7.12 8.50
C SER A 74 5.91 7.88 9.82
N LEU A 75 7.12 8.28 10.24
CA LEU A 75 7.30 9.08 11.46
C LEU A 75 6.61 10.43 11.31
N GLY A 76 5.78 10.80 12.29
CA GLY A 76 5.05 12.06 12.29
C GLY A 76 3.68 12.02 11.59
N HIS A 77 3.31 10.90 10.96
CA HIS A 77 1.99 10.69 10.36
C HIS A 77 1.16 9.71 11.20
N ASP A 78 -0.12 10.01 11.36
CA ASP A 78 -1.07 9.11 12.01
C ASP A 78 -1.40 7.93 11.08
N LEU A 79 -1.44 8.18 9.77
CA LEU A 79 -1.65 7.18 8.73
C LEU A 79 -0.71 7.41 7.55
N THR A 80 0.01 6.37 7.15
CA THR A 80 0.78 6.31 5.90
C THR A 80 0.20 5.20 5.04
N VAL A 81 -0.38 5.58 3.91
CA VAL A 81 -0.99 4.66 2.94
C VAL A 81 0.02 4.40 1.83
N ILE A 82 0.34 3.14 1.55
CA ILE A 82 1.30 2.73 0.52
C ILE A 82 0.55 2.05 -0.62
N ASP A 83 0.56 2.69 -1.80
CA ASP A 83 0.17 2.05 -3.05
C ASP A 83 1.35 1.24 -3.59
N THR A 84 1.14 -0.04 -3.87
CA THR A 84 2.20 -0.97 -4.29
C THR A 84 2.04 -1.42 -5.74
N PRO A 85 3.14 -1.57 -6.50
CA PRO A 85 3.11 -2.20 -7.81
C PRO A 85 2.77 -3.69 -7.72
N SER A 86 2.51 -4.34 -8.85
CA SER A 86 2.43 -5.81 -8.94
C SER A 86 3.84 -6.44 -9.02
N ASP A 87 4.71 -6.04 -8.09
CA ASP A 87 6.11 -6.48 -8.04
C ASP A 87 6.36 -7.21 -6.71
N PRO A 88 6.76 -8.50 -6.74
CA PRO A 88 7.00 -9.27 -5.52
C PRO A 88 8.09 -8.73 -4.60
N GLU A 89 9.16 -8.14 -5.14
CA GLU A 89 10.29 -7.64 -4.35
C GLU A 89 9.88 -6.35 -3.61
N VAL A 90 9.20 -5.44 -4.32
CA VAL A 90 8.66 -4.22 -3.70
C VAL A 90 7.62 -4.57 -2.65
N LEU A 91 6.72 -5.52 -2.95
CA LEU A 91 5.72 -5.97 -1.99
C LEU A 91 6.37 -6.54 -0.73
N ALA A 92 7.40 -7.40 -0.86
CA ALA A 92 8.11 -7.96 0.28
C ALA A 92 8.69 -6.86 1.19
N ALA A 93 9.39 -5.87 0.61
CA ALA A 93 9.97 -4.76 1.36
C ALA A 93 8.92 -3.90 2.09
N VAL A 94 7.74 -3.72 1.49
CA VAL A 94 6.61 -3.01 2.12
C VAL A 94 6.04 -3.83 3.29
N LEU A 95 5.88 -5.15 3.12
CA LEU A 95 5.32 -6.02 4.15
C LEU A 95 6.25 -6.17 5.37
N GLU A 96 7.56 -5.94 5.24
CA GLU A 96 8.50 -5.88 6.37
C GLU A 96 8.21 -4.74 7.35
N VAL A 97 7.45 -3.74 6.94
CA VAL A 97 7.21 -2.52 7.74
C VAL A 97 5.74 -2.18 7.92
N ALA A 98 4.86 -2.76 7.10
CA ALA A 98 3.42 -2.54 7.19
C ALA A 98 2.84 -3.07 8.52
N GLU A 99 1.93 -2.30 9.12
CA GLU A 99 1.14 -2.77 10.27
C GLU A 99 -0.12 -3.49 9.80
N LEU A 100 -0.72 -3.03 8.70
CA LEU A 100 -1.86 -3.65 8.05
C LEU A 100 -1.66 -3.70 6.53
N ALA A 101 -1.91 -4.86 5.93
CA ALA A 101 -2.00 -5.03 4.47
C ALA A 101 -3.45 -5.35 4.05
N LEU A 102 -3.99 -4.58 3.10
CA LEU A 102 -5.29 -4.85 2.48
C LEU A 102 -5.08 -5.42 1.09
N LEU A 103 -5.73 -6.54 0.82
CA LEU A 103 -5.64 -7.28 -0.43
C LEU A 103 -6.98 -7.17 -1.18
N PRO A 104 -7.17 -6.15 -2.03
CA PRO A 104 -8.39 -6.04 -2.82
C PRO A 104 -8.48 -7.20 -3.83
N CYS A 105 -9.64 -7.85 -3.90
CA CYS A 105 -9.89 -9.06 -4.66
C CYS A 105 -11.24 -8.96 -5.37
N ARG A 106 -11.22 -8.82 -6.70
CA ARG A 106 -12.45 -8.82 -7.51
C ARG A 106 -13.07 -10.22 -7.58
N PRO A 107 -14.38 -10.35 -7.89
CA PRO A 107 -15.07 -11.63 -8.02
C PRO A 107 -14.71 -12.35 -9.33
N SER A 108 -13.44 -12.66 -9.55
CA SER A 108 -12.95 -13.46 -10.67
C SER A 108 -11.94 -14.51 -10.20
N PRO A 109 -11.93 -15.73 -10.78
CA PRO A 109 -11.02 -16.80 -10.37
C PRO A 109 -9.55 -16.38 -10.41
N PHE A 110 -9.16 -15.58 -11.40
CA PHE A 110 -7.78 -15.11 -11.56
C PHE A 110 -7.37 -14.11 -10.47
N ASP A 111 -8.32 -13.32 -9.98
CA ASP A 111 -8.09 -12.39 -8.87
C ASP A 111 -8.02 -13.16 -7.53
N VAL A 112 -8.81 -14.22 -7.36
CA VAL A 112 -8.75 -15.11 -6.18
C VAL A 112 -7.39 -15.79 -6.08
N TRP A 113 -6.86 -16.36 -7.17
CA TRP A 113 -5.54 -17.01 -7.16
C TRP A 113 -4.42 -16.03 -6.84
N ALA A 114 -4.39 -14.87 -7.51
CA ALA A 114 -3.39 -13.85 -7.25
C ALA A 114 -3.47 -13.28 -5.82
N THR A 115 -4.68 -13.16 -5.27
CA THR A 115 -4.89 -12.79 -3.86
C THR A 115 -4.35 -13.87 -2.93
N GLY A 116 -4.51 -15.14 -3.28
CA GLY A 116 -3.90 -16.27 -2.56
C GLY A 116 -2.37 -16.15 -2.50
N ASP A 117 -1.72 -15.86 -3.61
CA ASP A 117 -0.27 -15.66 -3.66
C ASP A 117 0.18 -14.45 -2.81
N ALA A 118 -0.55 -13.34 -2.89
CA ALA A 118 -0.27 -12.17 -2.06
C ALA A 118 -0.51 -12.43 -0.56
N ALA A 119 -1.51 -13.23 -0.20
CA ALA A 119 -1.73 -13.67 1.17
C ALA A 119 -0.58 -14.57 1.67
N GLN A 120 -0.04 -15.44 0.82
CA GLN A 120 1.16 -16.21 1.13
C GLN A 120 2.38 -15.31 1.35
N ALA A 121 2.54 -14.23 0.57
CA ALA A 121 3.59 -13.24 0.82
C ALA A 121 3.42 -12.57 2.20
N CYS A 122 2.19 -12.23 2.60
CA CYS A 122 1.91 -11.68 3.93
C CYS A 122 2.24 -12.68 5.05
N LEU A 123 1.89 -13.97 4.88
CA LEU A 123 2.24 -15.02 5.84
C LEU A 123 3.76 -15.18 5.98
N ARG A 124 4.50 -15.17 4.87
CA ARG A 124 5.97 -15.24 4.88
C ARG A 124 6.57 -14.04 5.60
N ALA A 125 6.17 -12.82 5.25
CA ALA A 125 6.65 -11.62 5.92
C ALA A 125 6.36 -11.66 7.43
N ARG A 126 5.14 -12.08 7.81
CA ARG A 126 4.76 -12.21 9.22
C ARG A 126 5.64 -13.20 9.99
N ASN A 127 5.97 -14.33 9.39
CA ASN A 127 6.76 -15.36 10.06
C ASN A 127 8.27 -15.06 10.10
N LEU A 128 8.79 -14.30 9.14
CA LEU A 128 10.24 -14.12 8.96
C LEU A 128 10.75 -12.75 9.43
N SER A 129 10.00 -11.67 9.21
CA SER A 129 10.51 -10.31 9.38
C SER A 129 9.59 -9.36 10.14
N ASN A 130 8.28 -9.56 10.10
CA ASN A 130 7.30 -8.65 10.71
C ASN A 130 6.17 -9.39 11.46
N PRO A 131 6.43 -9.92 12.67
CA PRO A 131 5.45 -10.70 13.45
C PRO A 131 4.14 -9.97 13.79
N ARG A 132 4.11 -8.64 13.67
CA ARG A 132 2.93 -7.82 13.97
C ARG A 132 2.05 -7.53 12.76
N LEU A 133 2.48 -7.90 11.55
CA LEU A 133 1.73 -7.67 10.32
C LEU A 133 0.33 -8.31 10.41
N GLN A 134 -0.69 -7.47 10.30
CA GLN A 134 -2.06 -7.89 10.06
C GLN A 134 -2.36 -7.79 8.56
N PHE A 135 -3.24 -8.66 8.05
CA PHE A 135 -3.71 -8.56 6.68
C PHE A 135 -5.13 -9.04 6.52
N ALA A 136 -5.85 -8.47 5.55
CA ALA A 136 -7.22 -8.81 5.24
C ALA A 136 -7.47 -8.76 3.73
N VAL A 137 -8.29 -9.71 3.24
CA VAL A 137 -8.80 -9.69 1.88
C VAL A 137 -10.06 -8.84 1.82
N ILE A 138 -10.13 -7.93 0.86
CA ILE A 138 -11.26 -7.03 0.66
C ILE A 138 -11.95 -7.40 -0.67
N PRO A 139 -13.19 -7.90 -0.65
CA PRO A 139 -13.92 -8.28 -1.87
C PRO A 139 -14.42 -7.08 -2.68
#